data_AF-A0A3Q4GQV2-F1
#
_entry.id   AF-A0A3Q4GQV2-F1
#
_cell.length_a   1.000
_cell.length_b   1.000
_cell.length_c   1.000
_cell.angle_alpha   90.00
_cell.angle_beta   90.00
_cell.angle_gamma   90.00
#
_symmetry.space_group_name_H-M   'P 1'
#
loop_
_entity.id
_entity.type
_entity.pdbx_description
1 polymer ?
#
loop_
_entity_poly.entity_id
_entity_poly.type
_entity_poly.pdbx_seq_one_letter_code
_entity_poly.pdbx_strand_id
1 'polypeptide(L)'
;MEIPVFTLDAFTNLPFKGNPAAVCPLQRELSDDLYHKIAAEMNLSETAFITRTNPSDSFTTGMSVLIQITFALPIQKPLRLYCCNGKLSFKSVQYGVWLTCCLNFKVAPIGYDFYSRNFAPWVGIPEDPVTGSAHTVLGSYWSDKLGKKKLLAYQCSSRGGELRHIREDSDRCAITAVVFLQIHFMALE
;
A
#
# COMPACT_ATOMS: atom_id res chain seq x y z
N MET A 1 -22.96 5.59 14.56
CA MET A 1 -21.56 5.84 15.00
C MET A 1 -20.83 6.48 13.84
N GLU A 2 -20.21 7.64 14.00
CA GLU A 2 -19.52 8.30 12.87
C GLU A 2 -18.06 7.84 12.75
N ILE A 3 -17.64 7.42 11.55
CA ILE A 3 -16.25 7.04 11.25
C ILE A 3 -15.72 8.01 10.18
N PRO A 4 -14.65 8.77 10.44
CA PRO A 4 -14.01 9.58 9.40
C PRO A 4 -13.33 8.67 8.37
N VAL A 5 -13.55 8.96 7.08
CA VAL A 5 -13.02 8.14 5.97
C VAL A 5 -12.28 9.02 4.97
N PHE A 6 -10.98 8.84 4.88
CA PHE A 6 -10.14 9.57 3.94
C PHE A 6 -9.86 8.70 2.73
N THR A 7 -10.07 9.21 1.52
CA THR A 7 -9.67 8.52 0.29
C THR A 7 -8.36 9.10 -0.23
N LEU A 8 -7.46 8.28 -0.72
CA LEU A 8 -6.18 8.75 -1.23
C LEU A 8 -5.72 7.92 -2.41
N ASP A 9 -4.88 8.50 -3.24
CA ASP A 9 -4.15 7.83 -4.29
C ASP A 9 -2.70 7.60 -3.81
N ALA A 10 -2.39 6.35 -3.45
CA ALA A 10 -1.05 5.95 -3.02
C ALA A 10 -0.12 5.67 -4.22
N PHE A 11 1.19 5.80 -4.03
CA PHE A 11 2.22 5.55 -5.05
C PHE A 11 2.16 6.51 -6.26
N THR A 12 1.67 7.74 -6.04
CA THR A 12 1.61 8.80 -7.05
C THR A 12 1.63 10.18 -6.39
N ASN A 13 2.03 11.19 -7.15
CA ASN A 13 1.88 12.61 -6.82
C ASN A 13 0.83 13.30 -7.70
N LEU A 14 0.12 12.55 -8.54
CA LEU A 14 -0.92 13.03 -9.44
C LEU A 14 -2.28 12.45 -9.06
N PRO A 15 -3.37 13.24 -9.12
CA PRO A 15 -4.71 12.73 -8.90
C PRO A 15 -5.08 11.70 -9.99
N PHE A 16 -5.92 10.73 -9.62
CA PHE A 16 -6.43 9.67 -10.50
C PHE A 16 -5.36 8.71 -11.05
N LYS A 17 -4.19 8.70 -10.41
CA LYS A 17 -3.07 7.78 -10.67
C LYS A 17 -2.81 6.95 -9.41
N GLY A 18 -1.88 6.01 -9.43
CA GLY A 18 -1.55 5.21 -8.25
C GLY A 18 -2.67 4.26 -7.81
N ASN A 19 -2.59 3.78 -6.57
CA ASN A 19 -3.57 2.87 -5.98
C ASN A 19 -4.55 3.61 -5.06
N PRO A 20 -5.85 3.67 -5.39
CA PRO A 20 -6.84 4.30 -4.54
C PRO A 20 -7.04 3.46 -3.27
N ALA A 21 -6.97 4.11 -2.11
CA ALA A 21 -7.15 3.49 -0.81
C ALA A 21 -8.02 4.35 0.11
N ALA A 22 -8.77 3.70 1.00
CA ALA A 22 -9.45 4.36 2.10
C ALA A 22 -8.61 4.26 3.38
N VAL A 23 -8.65 5.30 4.20
CA VAL A 23 -8.03 5.35 5.52
C VAL A 23 -9.08 5.78 6.53
N CYS A 24 -9.29 4.95 7.55
CA CYS A 24 -10.31 5.15 8.58
C CYS A 24 -9.63 5.25 9.95
N PRO A 25 -9.35 6.46 10.47
CA PRO A 25 -8.88 6.64 11.84
C PRO A 25 -9.99 6.28 12.83
N LEU A 26 -9.68 5.39 13.76
CA LEU A 26 -10.63 4.86 14.73
C LEU A 26 -10.20 5.19 16.17
N GLN A 27 -11.20 5.45 17.02
CA GLN A 27 -10.99 5.64 18.46
C GLN A 27 -10.83 4.31 19.21
N ARG A 28 -11.41 3.23 18.68
CA ARG A 28 -11.37 1.88 19.23
C ARG A 28 -11.43 0.86 18.10
N GLU A 29 -11.03 -0.38 18.38
CA GLU A 29 -11.18 -1.45 17.40
C GLU A 29 -12.64 -1.77 17.11
N LEU A 30 -12.89 -2.20 15.87
CA LEU A 30 -14.16 -2.77 15.43
C LEU A 30 -14.09 -4.29 15.40
N SER A 31 -15.24 -4.94 15.24
CA SER A 31 -15.30 -6.36 14.93
C SER A 31 -14.82 -6.62 13.49
N ASP A 32 -14.30 -7.82 13.23
CA ASP A 32 -13.87 -8.23 11.89
C ASP A 32 -15.00 -8.10 10.84
N ASP A 33 -16.25 -8.39 11.24
CA ASP A 33 -17.44 -8.20 10.39
C ASP A 33 -17.62 -6.73 9.96
N LEU A 34 -17.42 -5.77 10.87
CA LEU A 34 -17.52 -4.35 10.55
C LEU A 34 -16.36 -3.89 9.66
N TYR A 35 -15.13 -4.38 9.88
CA TYR A 35 -14.02 -4.09 8.98
C TYR A 35 -14.33 -4.53 7.54
N HIS A 36 -14.89 -5.73 7.37
CA HIS A 36 -15.27 -6.23 6.04
C HIS A 36 -16.42 -5.44 5.42
N LYS A 37 -17.47 -5.13 6.18
CA LYS A 37 -18.61 -4.35 5.68
C LYS A 37 -18.18 -2.96 5.22
N ILE A 38 -17.35 -2.27 6.00
CA ILE A 38 -16.84 -0.95 5.63
C ILE A 38 -15.92 -1.06 4.40
N ALA A 39 -14.99 -2.03 4.36
CA ALA A 39 -14.12 -2.20 3.20
C ALA A 39 -14.89 -2.55 1.92
N ALA A 40 -15.95 -3.36 2.03
CA ALA A 40 -16.84 -3.68 0.92
C ALA A 40 -17.63 -2.45 0.45
N GLU A 41 -18.14 -1.64 1.38
CA GLU A 41 -18.84 -0.38 1.08
C GLU A 41 -17.92 0.63 0.37
N MET A 42 -16.66 0.71 0.79
CA MET A 42 -15.67 1.59 0.12
C MET A 42 -15.39 1.15 -1.32
N ASN A 43 -15.47 -0.16 -1.60
CA ASN A 43 -15.21 -0.74 -2.92
C ASN A 43 -13.89 -0.27 -3.55
N LEU A 44 -12.84 -0.15 -2.73
CA LEU A 44 -11.48 0.21 -3.14
C LEU A 44 -10.54 -0.99 -3.05
N SER A 45 -9.37 -0.89 -3.69
CA SER A 45 -8.33 -1.93 -3.64
C SER A 45 -7.89 -2.23 -2.22
N GLU A 46 -7.85 -1.22 -1.34
CA GLU A 46 -7.44 -1.37 0.06
C GLU A 46 -8.21 -0.41 0.96
N THR A 47 -8.57 -0.86 2.17
CA THR A 47 -9.07 -0.02 3.26
C THR A 47 -8.22 -0.24 4.50
N ALA A 48 -7.56 0.82 4.96
CA ALA A 48 -6.71 0.82 6.13
C ALA A 48 -7.41 1.44 7.33
N PHE A 49 -7.61 0.68 8.39
CA PHE A 49 -8.14 1.17 9.66
C PHE A 49 -6.99 1.44 10.62
N ILE A 50 -6.94 2.64 11.19
CA ILE A 50 -5.83 3.07 12.05
C ILE A 50 -6.35 3.29 13.46
N THR A 51 -5.86 2.51 14.42
CA THR A 51 -6.11 2.72 15.85
C THR A 51 -4.83 3.16 16.55
N ARG A 52 -4.98 4.01 17.57
CA ARG A 52 -3.89 4.35 18.49
C ARG A 52 -3.69 3.19 19.46
N THR A 53 -2.44 2.83 19.72
CA THR A 53 -2.17 1.80 20.75
C THR A 53 -2.27 2.40 22.16
N ASN A 54 -1.84 3.66 22.34
CA ASN A 54 -2.04 4.38 23.60
C ASN A 54 -3.11 5.49 23.44
N PRO A 55 -4.08 5.59 24.37
CA PRO A 55 -5.13 6.61 24.31
C PRO A 55 -4.62 8.06 24.36
N SER A 56 -3.43 8.28 24.92
CA SER A 56 -2.75 9.58 25.02
C SER A 56 -2.14 10.07 23.71
N ASP A 57 -1.95 9.19 22.71
CA ASP A 57 -1.29 9.54 21.46
C ASP A 57 -2.20 10.41 20.59
N SER A 58 -1.66 11.26 19.72
CA SER A 58 -2.45 12.06 18.77
C SER A 58 -2.10 11.70 17.34
N PHE A 59 -3.11 11.68 16.45
CA PHE A 59 -2.90 11.53 15.00
C PHE A 59 -2.30 12.78 14.33
N THR A 60 -2.15 13.88 15.07
CA THR A 60 -1.72 15.19 14.53
C THR A 60 -0.22 15.45 14.61
N THR A 61 0.51 14.77 15.49
CA THR A 61 1.96 14.95 15.67
C THR A 61 2.70 13.79 15.01
N GLY A 62 3.59 14.09 14.05
CA GLY A 62 4.46 13.12 13.36
C GLY A 62 5.51 12.43 14.25
N MET A 63 5.25 12.35 15.55
CA MET A 63 6.08 11.64 16.51
C MET A 63 5.82 10.14 16.44
N SER A 64 6.71 9.41 17.11
CA SER A 64 6.77 8.00 17.44
C SER A 64 5.48 7.37 18.00
N VAL A 65 4.35 7.50 17.31
CA VAL A 65 3.08 6.89 17.70
C VAL A 65 3.11 5.43 17.27
N LEU A 66 2.81 4.54 18.22
CA LEU A 66 2.53 3.15 17.93
C LEU A 66 1.09 3.07 17.42
N ILE A 67 0.92 2.89 16.11
CA ILE A 67 -0.40 2.71 15.50
C ILE A 67 -0.55 1.26 15.05
N GLN A 68 -1.76 0.70 15.25
CA GLN A 68 -2.15 -0.53 14.62
C GLN A 68 -2.89 -0.19 13.33
N ILE A 69 -2.39 -0.71 12.21
CA ILE A 69 -3.03 -0.60 10.90
C ILE A 69 -3.64 -1.94 10.57
N THR A 70 -4.94 -1.94 10.29
CA THR A 70 -5.65 -3.12 9.82
C THR A 70 -6.02 -2.92 8.35
N PHE A 71 -5.51 -3.77 7.47
CA PHE A 71 -5.91 -3.82 6.06
C PHE A 71 -7.05 -4.81 5.90
N ALA A 72 -8.17 -4.36 5.32
CA ALA A 72 -9.27 -5.26 4.99
C ALA A 72 -9.56 -5.20 3.49
N LEU A 73 -9.53 -6.39 2.88
CA LEU A 73 -10.11 -6.62 1.56
C LEU A 73 -11.52 -7.18 1.74
N PRO A 74 -12.43 -6.97 0.77
CA PRO A 74 -13.81 -7.44 0.87
C PRO A 74 -13.96 -8.95 1.15
N ILE A 75 -12.95 -9.76 0.80
CA ILE A 75 -13.02 -11.22 0.87
C ILE A 75 -11.87 -11.89 1.65
N GLN A 76 -10.98 -11.12 2.29
CA GLN A 76 -9.85 -11.68 3.04
C GLN A 76 -9.86 -11.20 4.47
N LYS A 77 -9.47 -12.06 5.42
CA LYS A 77 -9.34 -11.70 6.83
C LYS A 77 -8.49 -10.43 7.00
N PRO A 78 -8.85 -9.54 7.94
CA PRO A 78 -8.13 -8.29 8.11
C PRO A 78 -6.69 -8.57 8.59
N LEU A 79 -5.71 -7.98 7.91
CA LEU A 79 -4.30 -8.09 8.30
C LEU A 79 -3.95 -6.95 9.26
N ARG A 80 -3.50 -7.28 10.47
CA ARG A 80 -3.09 -6.31 11.49
C ARG A 80 -1.58 -6.13 11.50
N LEU A 81 -1.15 -4.87 11.52
CA LEU A 81 0.26 -4.48 11.49
C LEU A 81 0.50 -3.37 12.49
N TYR A 82 1.70 -3.34 13.06
CA TYR A 82 2.10 -2.32 14.02
C TYR A 82 3.15 -1.43 13.37
N CYS A 83 2.89 -0.12 13.36
CA CYS A 83 3.84 0.89 12.93
C CYS A 83 4.41 1.59 14.16
N CYS A 84 5.73 1.60 14.28
CA CYS A 84 6.45 2.39 15.28
C CYS A 84 7.45 3.29 14.55
N ASN A 85 7.48 4.59 14.88
CA ASN A 85 8.38 5.57 14.24
C ASN A 85 8.23 5.65 12.70
N GLY A 86 7.02 5.49 12.17
CA GLY A 86 6.79 5.51 10.73
C GLY A 86 7.30 4.28 9.97
N LYS A 87 7.80 3.25 10.67
CA LYS A 87 8.21 1.97 10.07
C LYS A 87 7.13 0.91 10.27
N LEU A 88 6.56 0.46 9.15
CA LEU A 88 5.71 -0.73 9.08
C LEU A 88 6.57 -1.93 8.66
N SER A 89 6.45 -3.03 9.40
CA SER A 89 7.05 -4.31 9.02
C SER A 89 5.95 -5.25 8.54
N PHE A 90 6.09 -5.76 7.32
CA PHE A 90 5.18 -6.72 6.72
C PHE A 90 5.93 -8.05 6.54
N LYS A 91 5.30 -9.16 6.94
CA LYS A 91 5.76 -10.49 6.52
C LYS A 91 4.85 -10.91 5.37
N SER A 92 5.42 -10.98 4.17
CA SER A 92 4.69 -11.25 2.92
C SER A 92 3.85 -12.52 3.05
N VAL A 93 2.55 -12.37 2.82
CA VAL A 93 1.69 -13.48 2.44
C VAL A 93 0.76 -12.93 1.36
N GLN A 94 1.02 -13.20 0.09
CA GLN A 94 -0.07 -13.27 -0.88
C GLN A 94 0.30 -13.92 -2.21
N TYR A 95 -0.67 -14.68 -2.68
CA TYR A 95 -0.76 -15.35 -3.95
C TYR A 95 -1.21 -14.32 -5.00
N GLY A 96 -0.42 -14.10 -6.05
CA GLY A 96 -0.63 -13.17 -7.19
C GLY A 96 0.02 -13.73 -8.46
N VAL A 97 -0.50 -13.41 -9.67
CA VAL A 97 0.28 -13.61 -10.91
C VAL A 97 0.97 -12.28 -11.18
N TRP A 98 2.30 -12.34 -11.20
CA TRP A 98 3.15 -11.17 -11.41
C TRP A 98 3.81 -11.26 -12.77
N LEU A 99 3.63 -10.22 -13.57
CA LEU A 99 4.43 -10.00 -14.76
C LEU A 99 5.42 -8.88 -14.44
N THR A 100 6.71 -9.19 -14.43
CA THR A 100 7.76 -8.20 -14.23
C THR A 100 8.83 -8.34 -15.31
N CYS A 101 9.32 -7.22 -15.79
CA CYS A 101 10.42 -7.18 -16.74
C CYS A 101 11.37 -6.03 -16.42
N CYS A 102 12.65 -6.26 -16.69
CA CYS A 102 13.64 -5.20 -16.79
C CYS A 102 13.78 -4.83 -18.27
N LEU A 103 13.68 -3.53 -18.56
CA LEU A 103 13.92 -3.01 -19.90
C LEU A 103 15.43 -2.74 -20.05
N ASN A 104 16.15 -3.64 -20.72
CA ASN A 104 17.52 -3.38 -21.18
C ASN A 104 17.47 -2.53 -22.46
N PHE A 105 17.25 -1.22 -22.35
CA PHE A 105 17.48 -0.31 -23.46
C PHE A 105 18.81 0.41 -23.26
N LYS A 106 19.74 0.21 -24.21
CA LYS A 106 20.93 1.07 -24.38
C LYS A 106 20.57 2.54 -24.68
N VAL A 107 19.28 2.86 -24.85
CA VAL A 107 18.77 4.21 -25.17
C VAL A 107 17.36 4.38 -24.56
N ALA A 108 17.25 4.80 -23.30
CA ALA A 108 16.02 5.38 -22.76
C ALA A 108 16.41 6.51 -21.79
N PRO A 109 16.10 7.80 -22.07
CA PRO A 109 16.77 8.91 -21.39
C PRO A 109 16.30 9.19 -19.95
N ILE A 110 15.16 8.64 -19.51
CA ILE A 110 14.61 8.84 -18.15
C ILE A 110 13.81 7.56 -17.82
N GLY A 111 14.48 6.54 -17.28
CA GLY A 111 13.94 5.18 -17.23
C GLY A 111 13.77 4.64 -15.81
N TYR A 112 12.66 3.94 -15.58
CA TYR A 112 12.49 3.03 -14.44
C TYR A 112 13.43 1.83 -14.58
N ASP A 113 13.97 1.34 -13.47
CA ASP A 113 14.84 0.16 -13.42
C ASP A 113 14.10 -1.14 -13.75
N PHE A 114 12.84 -1.25 -13.35
CA PHE A 114 11.98 -2.37 -13.73
C PHE A 114 10.51 -1.97 -13.76
N TYR A 115 9.73 -2.80 -14.46
CA TYR A 115 8.30 -2.63 -14.62
C TYR A 115 7.55 -3.86 -14.10
N SER A 116 6.32 -3.66 -13.65
CA SER A 116 5.46 -4.71 -13.12
C SER A 116 4.00 -4.54 -13.55
N ARG A 117 3.24 -5.64 -13.51
CA ARG A 117 1.77 -5.67 -13.47
C ARG A 117 1.34 -6.79 -12.52
N ASN A 118 0.27 -6.57 -11.77
CA ASN A 118 -0.27 -7.53 -10.81
C ASN A 118 -1.73 -7.85 -11.12
N PHE A 119 -2.02 -9.15 -11.22
CA PHE A 119 -3.37 -9.66 -11.47
C PHE A 119 -3.73 -10.65 -10.36
N ALA A 120 -4.91 -10.48 -9.77
CA ALA A 120 -5.41 -11.36 -8.72
C ALA A 120 -6.90 -11.68 -8.92
N PRO A 121 -7.29 -12.26 -10.08
CA PRO A 121 -8.69 -12.48 -10.43
C PRO A 121 -9.44 -13.39 -9.45
N TRP A 122 -8.73 -14.33 -8.81
CA TRP A 122 -9.31 -15.22 -7.78
C TRP A 122 -9.76 -14.49 -6.52
N VAL A 123 -9.30 -13.25 -6.30
CA VAL A 123 -9.79 -12.39 -5.23
C VAL A 123 -10.65 -11.23 -5.73
N GLY A 124 -11.18 -11.35 -6.94
CA GLY A 124 -12.05 -10.34 -7.54
C GLY A 124 -11.32 -9.08 -8.00
N ILE A 125 -9.99 -9.11 -8.11
CA ILE A 125 -9.17 -7.99 -8.60
C ILE A 125 -8.62 -8.35 -9.98
N PRO A 126 -9.27 -7.89 -11.09
CA PRO A 126 -8.78 -8.16 -12.44
C PRO A 126 -7.34 -7.69 -12.64
N GLU A 127 -7.05 -6.45 -12.25
CA GLU A 127 -5.70 -5.87 -12.21
C GLU A 127 -5.62 -4.87 -11.06
N ASP A 128 -4.59 -4.99 -10.23
CA ASP A 128 -4.35 -4.05 -9.12
C ASP A 128 -3.57 -2.84 -9.64
N PRO A 129 -4.04 -1.59 -9.39
CA PRO A 129 -3.34 -0.39 -9.82
C PRO A 129 -1.87 -0.32 -9.40
N VAL A 130 -1.57 -0.55 -8.12
CA VAL A 130 -0.19 -0.58 -7.58
C VAL A 130 -0.10 -1.48 -6.34
N THR A 131 0.75 -2.50 -6.40
CA THR A 131 0.82 -3.55 -5.37
C THR A 131 2.09 -3.42 -4.53
N GLY A 132 2.02 -2.58 -3.48
CA GLY A 132 3.18 -2.31 -2.61
C GLY A 132 3.77 -3.58 -1.97
N SER A 133 2.94 -4.54 -1.55
CA SER A 133 3.40 -5.80 -0.95
C SER A 133 4.24 -6.65 -1.91
N ALA A 134 3.82 -6.81 -3.16
CA ALA A 134 4.59 -7.52 -4.19
C ALA A 134 5.96 -6.85 -4.43
N HIS A 135 6.00 -5.52 -4.34
CA HIS A 135 7.22 -4.74 -4.49
C HIS A 135 8.24 -4.98 -3.36
N THR A 136 7.86 -5.58 -2.21
CA THR A 136 8.84 -5.96 -1.16
C THR A 136 9.71 -7.12 -1.63
N VAL A 137 9.14 -8.00 -2.46
CA VAL A 137 9.84 -9.14 -3.08
C VAL A 137 10.56 -8.69 -4.35
N LEU A 138 9.87 -7.98 -5.24
CA LEU A 138 10.43 -7.52 -6.51
C LEU A 138 11.62 -6.57 -6.32
N GLY A 139 11.57 -5.69 -5.31
CA GLY A 139 12.67 -4.78 -4.99
C GLY A 139 13.95 -5.52 -4.64
N SER A 140 13.86 -6.57 -3.83
CA SER A 140 15.02 -7.41 -3.48
C SER A 140 15.53 -8.20 -4.69
N TYR A 141 14.63 -8.86 -5.42
CA TYR A 141 14.98 -9.63 -6.62
C TYR A 141 15.71 -8.78 -7.68
N TRP A 142 15.17 -7.62 -8.04
CA TRP A 142 15.80 -6.74 -9.03
C TRP A 142 17.05 -6.04 -8.50
N SER A 143 17.14 -5.83 -7.18
CA SER A 143 18.35 -5.29 -6.56
C SER A 143 19.53 -6.25 -6.76
N ASP A 144 19.31 -7.55 -6.54
CA ASP A 144 20.29 -8.60 -6.81
C ASP A 144 20.64 -8.70 -8.30
N LYS A 145 19.62 -8.72 -9.17
CA LYS A 145 19.83 -8.87 -10.62
C LYS A 145 20.55 -7.68 -11.26
N LEU A 146 20.32 -6.46 -10.78
CA LEU A 146 20.88 -5.24 -11.34
C LEU A 146 22.12 -4.74 -10.59
N GLY A 147 22.44 -5.33 -9.43
CA GLY A 147 23.53 -4.85 -8.58
C GLY A 147 23.30 -3.45 -8.01
N LYS A 148 22.04 -3.02 -7.85
CA LYS A 148 21.65 -1.67 -7.42
C LYS A 148 20.96 -1.72 -6.07
N LYS A 149 21.33 -0.83 -5.14
CA LYS A 149 20.67 -0.68 -3.83
C LYS A 149 19.44 0.21 -3.84
N LYS A 150 19.40 1.16 -4.77
CA LYS A 150 18.27 2.07 -4.99
C LYS A 150 17.69 1.77 -6.36
N LEU A 151 16.40 1.50 -6.41
CA LEU A 151 15.68 1.23 -7.66
C LEU A 151 14.46 2.13 -7.75
N LEU A 152 14.16 2.57 -8.97
CA LEU A 152 12.92 3.22 -9.33
C LEU A 152 12.08 2.24 -10.16
N ALA A 153 10.89 1.89 -9.70
CA ALA A 153 10.01 0.94 -10.35
C ALA A 153 8.70 1.59 -10.80
N TYR A 154 8.08 1.03 -11.83
CA TYR A 154 6.77 1.45 -12.29
C TYR A 154 5.81 0.28 -12.49
N GLN A 155 4.64 0.33 -11.86
CA GLN A 155 3.58 -0.63 -12.11
C GLN A 155 2.71 -0.13 -13.27
N CYS A 156 2.77 -0.82 -14.40
CA CYS A 156 2.13 -0.46 -15.67
C CYS A 156 0.64 -0.82 -15.73
N SER A 157 -0.13 -0.46 -14.71
CA SER A 157 -1.59 -0.53 -14.77
C SER A 157 -2.15 0.66 -15.55
N SER A 158 -3.46 0.66 -15.83
CA SER A 158 -4.15 1.80 -16.44
C SER A 158 -4.00 3.10 -15.62
N ARG A 159 -3.92 2.96 -14.29
CA ARG A 159 -3.67 4.08 -13.36
C ARG A 159 -2.19 4.39 -13.24
N GLY A 160 -1.31 3.40 -13.31
CA GLY A 160 0.13 3.59 -13.21
C GLY A 160 0.59 4.00 -11.82
N GLY A 161 1.80 3.61 -11.40
CA GLY A 161 2.34 4.07 -10.12
C GLY A 161 3.85 3.90 -10.00
N GLU A 162 4.46 4.86 -9.31
CA GLU A 162 5.90 4.91 -9.10
C GLU A 162 6.25 4.42 -7.69
N LEU A 163 7.22 3.52 -7.60
CA LEU A 163 7.72 2.99 -6.34
C LEU A 163 9.23 3.19 -6.26
N ARG A 164 9.67 3.74 -5.14
CA ARG A 164 11.10 3.88 -4.83
C ARG A 164 11.49 2.78 -3.86
N HIS A 165 12.47 1.99 -4.26
CA HIS A 165 12.99 0.91 -3.44
C HIS A 165 14.35 1.30 -2.89
N ILE A 166 14.56 1.01 -1.61
CA ILE A 166 15.84 1.13 -0.94
C ILE A 166 16.11 -0.20 -0.25
N ARG A 167 17.15 -0.91 -0.70
CA ARG A 167 17.63 -2.09 0.00
C ARG A 167 18.55 -1.67 1.14
N GLU A 168 18.14 -1.95 2.37
CA GLU A 168 18.93 -1.68 3.56
C GLU A 168 20.01 -2.77 3.76
N ASP A 169 19.63 -4.04 3.60
CA ASP A 169 20.51 -5.22 3.70
C ASP A 169 19.99 -6.41 2.86
N SER A 170 20.55 -7.62 3.05
CA SER A 170 20.16 -8.81 2.29
C SER A 170 18.67 -9.16 2.41
N ASP A 171 18.06 -8.87 3.56
CA ASP A 171 16.73 -9.36 3.94
C ASP A 171 15.69 -8.24 4.05
N ARG A 172 16.10 -6.96 3.98
CA ARG A 172 15.22 -5.81 4.14
C ARG A 172 15.24 -4.86 2.94
N CYS A 173 14.06 -4.65 2.37
CA CYS A 173 13.79 -3.64 1.36
C CYS A 173 12.69 -2.68 1.85
N ALA A 174 13.00 -1.40 1.88
CA ALA A 174 12.05 -0.33 2.13
C ALA A 174 11.45 0.16 0.81
N ILE A 175 10.14 0.40 0.80
CA ILE A 175 9.42 1.01 -0.31
C ILE A 175 8.92 2.36 0.15
N THR A 176 9.15 3.40 -0.65
CA THR A 176 8.59 4.73 -0.40
C THR A 176 7.59 5.08 -1.49
N ALA A 177 6.44 5.60 -1.07
CA ALA A 177 5.34 6.03 -1.90
C ALA A 177 4.99 7.48 -1.59
N VAL A 178 4.68 8.26 -2.62
CA VAL A 178 3.99 9.57 -2.44
C VAL A 178 2.48 9.30 -2.35
N VAL A 179 1.79 10.08 -1.53
CA VAL A 179 0.35 9.95 -1.27
C VAL A 179 -0.35 11.24 -1.65
N PHE A 180 -1.37 11.17 -2.49
CA PHE A 180 -2.28 12.28 -2.79
C PHE A 180 -3.62 12.09 -2.06
N LEU A 181 -4.04 13.03 -1.22
CA LEU A 181 -5.18 12.88 -0.30
C LEU A 181 -6.43 13.63 -0.79
N GLN A 182 -7.58 12.96 -0.78
CA GLN A 182 -8.92 13.52 -0.98
C GLN A 182 -9.87 13.12 0.17
N ILE A 183 -10.43 14.09 0.89
CA ILE A 183 -11.17 13.84 2.14
C ILE A 183 -12.67 13.69 1.86
N HIS A 184 -13.30 12.66 2.42
CA HIS A 184 -14.76 12.48 2.47
C HIS A 184 -15.21 12.18 3.92
N PHE A 185 -16.50 12.28 4.23
CA PHE A 185 -17.04 11.90 5.55
C PHE A 185 -18.18 10.91 5.34
N MET A 186 -18.13 9.78 6.07
CA MET A 186 -19.18 8.76 6.02
C MET A 186 -19.84 8.66 7.41
N ALA A 187 -21.15 8.93 7.47
CA ALA A 187 -21.94 8.69 8.67
C ALA A 187 -22.54 7.28 8.60
N LEU A 188 -22.33 6.46 9.63
CA LEU A 188 -23.02 5.18 9.77
C LEU A 188 -24.16 5.36 10.78
N GLU A 189 -25.41 5.21 10.32
CA GLU A 189 -26.60 5.16 11.18
C GLU A 189 -26.62 3.89 12.03
#